data_AF-A2F957-F1
#
_entry.id   AF-A2F957-F1
#
_cell.length_a   1.000
_cell.length_b   1.000
_cell.length_c   1.000
_cell.angle_alpha   90.00
_cell.angle_beta   90.00
_cell.angle_gamma   90.00
#
_symmetry.space_group_name_H-M   'P 1'
#
loop_
_entity.id
_entity.type
_entity.pdbx_description
1 polymer ?
#
loop_
_entity_poly.entity_id
_entity_poly.type
_entity_poly.pdbx_seq_one_letter_code
_entity_poly.pdbx_strand_id
1 'polypeptide(L)'
;MLFSIFALRHMSRKVNSVPDPRDVFPECKSFVQPRNTFEPKIQSINKGDLLCILGSIMIAGKGDYQVTGAIPYEVQNSEDFQYNKTETVKNALAVIGNEVHVNVYPVSKVECLEDDGCKIQFMRVSHSIVEYGTNKNKGNLSYAYGKRFIVSTANKGKFTLSQYATINKNKKTQDVFDETDFTVISAQQMTMKWKRSKYGDFEHNNIKDHESTSGEISASTTFNMFSDFNDKESEQLLNVYNRGEDVSLEGHVSLEWKPLSSGSETEWYFPEITATLSTEEGIFTKGNIDQDFPLTHSSGLSGVAIFFIVLGVICVIVVPIVAIYLIKNKKNQHYDTI
;
A
#
# COMPACT_ATOMS: atom_id res chain seq x y z
N MET A 1 15.44 13.32 21.15
CA MET A 1 14.88 12.79 22.41
C MET A 1 13.49 13.38 22.64
N LEU A 2 12.52 12.91 21.87
CA LEU A 2 11.10 13.26 21.97
C LEU A 2 10.40 11.94 21.68
N PHE A 3 9.71 11.38 22.68
CA PHE A 3 8.72 10.30 22.62
C PHE A 3 8.79 9.50 23.93
N SER A 4 8.13 10.02 24.97
CA SER A 4 7.68 9.18 26.09
C SER A 4 6.56 9.91 26.84
N ILE A 5 5.35 9.81 26.30
CA ILE A 5 4.12 10.13 27.05
C ILE A 5 3.09 9.06 26.70
N PHE A 6 3.21 7.90 27.33
CA PHE A 6 2.16 6.89 27.38
C PHE A 6 2.09 6.30 28.80
N ALA A 7 1.75 7.14 29.78
CA ALA A 7 1.28 6.69 31.08
C ALA A 7 -0.25 6.59 31.02
N LEU A 8 -0.76 5.55 30.36
CA LEU A 8 -2.19 5.23 30.33
C LEU A 8 -2.54 4.39 31.56
N ARG A 9 -3.53 4.87 32.32
CA ARG A 9 -4.19 4.16 33.41
C ARG A 9 -4.53 2.72 32.98
N HIS A 10 -4.01 1.72 33.69
CA HIS A 10 -4.51 0.34 33.66
C HIS A 10 -5.91 0.31 34.29
N MET A 11 -6.93 0.76 33.55
CA MET A 11 -8.24 0.16 33.69
C MET A 11 -8.10 -1.26 33.14
N SER A 12 -8.51 -2.25 33.94
CA SER A 12 -8.59 -3.65 33.53
C SER A 12 -9.54 -3.71 32.32
N ARG A 13 -9.00 -3.59 31.11
CA ARG A 13 -9.74 -3.90 29.89
C ARG A 13 -10.10 -5.37 30.00
N LYS A 14 -11.38 -5.68 29.88
CA LYS A 14 -11.80 -7.05 29.62
C LYS A 14 -10.99 -7.54 28.41
N VAL A 15 -10.43 -8.73 28.54
CA VAL A 15 -9.71 -9.36 27.44
C VAL A 15 -10.79 -9.72 26.42
N ASN A 16 -10.82 -9.02 25.29
CA ASN A 16 -11.73 -9.32 24.19
C ASN A 16 -11.62 -10.81 23.84
N SER A 17 -12.76 -11.48 23.64
CA SER A 17 -12.73 -12.85 23.17
C SER A 17 -12.31 -12.84 21.70
N VAL A 18 -11.15 -13.44 21.41
CA VAL A 18 -10.68 -13.61 20.03
C VAL A 18 -11.56 -14.70 19.40
N PRO A 19 -12.31 -14.40 18.31
CA PRO A 19 -13.23 -15.37 17.73
C PRO A 19 -12.44 -16.54 17.16
N ASP A 20 -12.90 -17.77 17.42
CA ASP A 20 -12.23 -18.97 16.92
C ASP A 20 -12.45 -19.06 15.40
N PRO A 21 -11.38 -19.15 14.58
CA PRO A 21 -11.50 -19.35 13.14
C PRO A 21 -12.37 -20.56 12.73
N ARG A 22 -12.54 -21.54 13.63
CA ARG A 22 -13.41 -22.71 13.44
C ARG A 22 -14.90 -22.38 13.52
N ASP A 23 -15.27 -21.26 14.13
CA ASP A 23 -16.67 -20.83 14.21
C ASP A 23 -17.19 -20.42 12.83
N VAL A 24 -16.30 -19.87 11.98
CA VAL A 24 -16.64 -19.45 10.62
C VAL A 24 -16.40 -20.55 9.58
N PHE A 25 -15.35 -21.36 9.74
CA PHE A 25 -15.08 -22.52 8.87
C PHE A 25 -14.92 -23.79 9.71
N PRO A 26 -16.02 -24.41 10.18
CA PRO A 26 -15.95 -25.63 11.01
C PRO A 26 -15.33 -26.83 10.28
N GLU A 27 -15.33 -26.81 8.94
CA GLU A 27 -14.66 -27.80 8.10
C GLU A 27 -13.12 -27.71 8.16
N CYS A 28 -12.55 -26.56 8.57
CA CYS A 28 -11.12 -26.35 8.73
C CYS A 28 -10.60 -27.02 10.00
N LYS A 29 -9.99 -28.21 9.86
CA LYS A 29 -9.42 -28.97 10.99
C LYS A 29 -8.10 -28.40 11.52
N SER A 30 -7.35 -27.71 10.67
CA SER A 30 -6.06 -27.09 11.02
C SER A 30 -5.89 -25.77 10.29
N PHE A 31 -5.11 -24.88 10.89
CA PHE A 31 -4.81 -23.56 10.35
C PHE A 31 -3.31 -23.39 10.21
N VAL A 32 -2.89 -22.93 9.03
CA VAL A 32 -1.51 -22.54 8.79
C VAL A 32 -1.39 -21.04 9.00
N GLN A 33 -0.51 -20.64 9.92
CA GLN A 33 -0.12 -19.24 10.05
C GLN A 33 1.21 -19.03 9.30
N PRO A 34 1.27 -18.16 8.27
CA PRO A 34 2.53 -17.79 7.68
C PRO A 34 3.40 -17.07 8.73
N ARG A 35 4.72 -17.24 8.66
CA ARG A 35 5.64 -16.55 9.57
C ARG A 35 5.68 -15.06 9.22
N ASN A 36 6.12 -14.23 10.16
CA ASN A 36 6.30 -12.79 9.95
C ASN A 36 7.50 -12.44 9.04
N THR A 37 8.06 -13.42 8.34
CA THR A 37 9.29 -13.28 7.54
C THR A 37 9.02 -12.94 6.07
N PHE A 38 7.76 -12.74 5.65
CA PHE A 38 7.36 -12.56 4.24
C PHE A 38 7.86 -13.68 3.30
N GLU A 39 8.29 -14.82 3.85
CA GLU A 39 8.81 -15.96 3.10
C GLU A 39 7.65 -16.77 2.50
N PRO A 40 7.65 -17.00 1.17
CA PRO A 40 6.67 -17.86 0.54
C PRO A 40 6.76 -19.31 1.01
N LYS A 41 5.61 -19.95 1.18
CA LYS A 41 5.47 -21.39 1.43
C LYS A 41 4.68 -22.03 0.31
N ILE A 42 5.06 -23.26 -0.07
CA ILE A 42 4.32 -24.08 -1.04
C ILE A 42 3.71 -25.26 -0.30
N GLN A 43 2.43 -25.53 -0.54
CA GLN A 43 1.70 -26.65 0.04
C GLN A 43 0.83 -27.34 -1.00
N SER A 44 0.93 -28.67 -1.08
CA SER A 44 0.05 -29.49 -1.90
C SER A 44 -1.30 -29.69 -1.22
N ILE A 45 -2.37 -29.70 -2.01
CA ILE A 45 -3.76 -29.95 -1.58
C ILE A 45 -4.33 -31.00 -2.54
N ASN A 46 -4.83 -32.13 -2.02
CA ASN A 46 -5.54 -33.10 -2.86
C ASN A 46 -6.96 -32.63 -3.14
N LYS A 47 -7.63 -33.20 -4.14
CA LYS A 47 -9.05 -32.94 -4.37
C LYS A 47 -9.89 -33.28 -3.13
N GLY A 48 -10.74 -32.35 -2.71
CA GLY A 48 -11.61 -32.49 -1.53
C GLY A 48 -10.94 -32.16 -0.20
N ASP A 49 -9.62 -32.00 -0.16
CA ASP A 49 -8.92 -31.47 1.01
C ASP A 49 -9.02 -29.93 1.04
N LEU A 50 -8.86 -29.37 2.25
CA LEU A 50 -8.92 -27.93 2.51
C LEU A 50 -7.59 -27.44 3.06
N LEU A 51 -7.13 -26.28 2.58
CA LEU A 51 -6.07 -25.52 3.21
C LEU A 51 -6.65 -24.25 3.82
N CYS A 52 -6.50 -24.09 5.13
CA CYS A 52 -7.00 -22.92 5.85
C CYS A 52 -5.83 -22.10 6.39
N ILE A 53 -5.78 -20.82 6.04
CA ILE A 53 -4.64 -19.93 6.28
C ILE A 53 -5.09 -18.73 7.12
N LEU A 54 -4.33 -18.39 8.16
CA LEU A 54 -4.59 -17.22 9.02
C LEU A 54 -3.72 -16.04 8.62
N GLY A 55 -4.33 -14.85 8.57
CA GLY A 55 -3.67 -13.59 8.27
C GLY A 55 -3.93 -13.10 6.85
N SER A 56 -3.59 -11.84 6.61
CA SER A 56 -3.59 -11.27 5.26
C SER A 56 -2.50 -11.94 4.43
N ILE A 57 -2.87 -12.48 3.28
CA ILE A 57 -1.98 -13.29 2.44
C ILE A 57 -2.03 -12.87 0.99
N MET A 58 -0.89 -13.04 0.31
CA MET A 58 -0.85 -13.29 -1.12
C MET A 58 -0.82 -14.79 -1.37
N ILE A 59 -1.52 -15.22 -2.42
CA ILE A 59 -1.69 -16.62 -2.80
C ILE A 59 -1.61 -16.79 -4.31
N ALA A 60 -0.98 -17.85 -4.76
CA ALA A 60 -0.92 -18.29 -6.14
C ALA A 60 -0.86 -19.83 -6.17
N GLY A 61 -1.09 -20.46 -7.32
CA GLY A 61 -1.03 -21.91 -7.37
C GLY A 61 -0.80 -22.47 -8.76
N LYS A 62 -0.38 -23.74 -8.78
CA LYS A 62 -0.42 -24.59 -9.96
C LYS A 62 -1.69 -25.45 -9.89
N GLY A 63 -2.53 -25.33 -10.91
CA GLY A 63 -3.89 -25.89 -10.96
C GLY A 63 -4.96 -24.85 -10.60
N ASP A 64 -6.22 -25.12 -10.93
CA ASP A 64 -7.34 -24.27 -10.54
C ASP A 64 -7.72 -24.46 -9.07
N TYR A 65 -7.87 -23.35 -8.36
CA TYR A 65 -8.34 -23.33 -6.97
C TYR A 65 -9.35 -22.22 -6.75
N GLN A 66 -10.07 -22.29 -5.63
CA GLN A 66 -10.95 -21.22 -5.18
C GLN A 66 -10.67 -20.87 -3.73
N VAL A 67 -10.89 -19.60 -3.39
CA VAL A 67 -10.66 -19.06 -2.06
C VAL A 67 -11.95 -18.43 -1.55
N THR A 68 -12.33 -18.77 -0.32
CA THR A 68 -13.37 -18.07 0.44
C THR A 68 -12.71 -17.47 1.67
N GLY A 69 -12.89 -16.17 1.86
CA GLY A 69 -12.35 -15.41 2.97
C GLY A 69 -13.38 -15.29 4.10
N ALA A 70 -12.89 -15.13 5.31
CA ALA A 70 -13.65 -14.65 6.44
C ALA A 70 -12.87 -13.50 7.06
N ILE A 71 -13.42 -12.29 6.97
CA ILE A 71 -12.77 -11.08 7.44
C ILE A 71 -13.37 -10.66 8.78
N PRO A 72 -12.54 -10.43 9.81
CA PRO A 72 -13.04 -10.02 11.12
C PRO A 72 -13.53 -8.57 11.09
N TYR A 73 -14.64 -8.30 11.78
CA TYR A 73 -15.15 -6.96 12.01
C TYR A 73 -15.57 -6.80 13.47
N GLU A 74 -15.46 -5.57 13.98
CA GLU A 74 -15.92 -5.21 15.32
C GLU A 74 -17.45 -5.08 15.32
N VAL A 75 -18.12 -5.74 16.27
CA VAL A 75 -19.57 -5.59 16.42
C VAL A 75 -19.86 -4.24 17.06
N GLN A 76 -20.64 -3.39 16.39
CA GLN A 76 -20.92 -2.04 16.86
C GLN A 76 -21.51 -2.05 18.29
N ASN A 77 -20.88 -1.28 19.19
CA ASN A 77 -21.24 -1.21 20.61
C ASN A 77 -21.00 -2.52 21.41
N SER A 78 -20.18 -3.44 20.90
CA SER A 78 -19.69 -4.60 21.64
C SER A 78 -18.16 -4.60 21.71
N GLU A 79 -17.61 -5.35 22.65
CA GLU A 79 -16.19 -5.72 22.70
C GLU A 79 -15.90 -7.01 21.89
N ASP A 80 -16.92 -7.55 21.23
CA ASP A 80 -16.86 -8.79 20.47
C ASP A 80 -16.50 -8.56 18.99
N PHE A 81 -15.83 -9.55 18.41
CA PHE A 81 -15.56 -9.64 16.98
C PHE A 81 -16.40 -10.73 16.34
N GLN A 82 -16.81 -10.49 15.11
CA GLN A 82 -17.43 -11.50 14.26
C GLN A 82 -16.70 -11.57 12.93
N TYR A 83 -16.97 -12.62 12.16
CA TYR A 83 -16.44 -12.77 10.81
C TYR A 83 -17.53 -12.53 9.78
N ASN A 84 -17.20 -11.78 8.74
CA ASN A 84 -18.00 -11.71 7.52
C ASN A 84 -17.38 -12.64 6.47
N LYS A 85 -18.16 -13.60 5.97
CA LYS A 85 -17.72 -14.48 4.87
C LYS A 85 -17.78 -13.70 3.57
N THR A 86 -16.70 -13.73 2.81
CA THR A 86 -16.67 -13.17 1.46
C THR A 86 -17.33 -14.14 0.48
N GLU A 87 -17.56 -13.68 -0.74
CA GLU A 87 -17.80 -14.58 -1.86
C GLU A 87 -16.59 -15.48 -2.14
N THR A 88 -16.84 -16.60 -2.82
CA THR A 88 -15.80 -17.52 -3.29
C THR A 88 -15.22 -17.03 -4.61
N VAL A 89 -13.91 -16.84 -4.66
CA VAL A 89 -13.19 -16.31 -5.84
C VAL A 89 -12.23 -17.37 -6.37
N LYS A 90 -12.36 -17.68 -7.67
CA LYS A 90 -11.45 -18.58 -8.37
C LYS A 90 -10.09 -17.89 -8.60
N ASN A 91 -8.99 -18.61 -8.35
CA ASN A 91 -7.63 -18.15 -8.58
C ASN A 91 -7.35 -16.76 -7.97
N ALA A 92 -7.81 -16.56 -6.73
CA ALA A 92 -7.51 -15.37 -5.94
C ALA A 92 -5.99 -15.16 -5.83
N LEU A 93 -5.58 -13.90 -5.76
CA LEU A 93 -4.18 -13.48 -5.65
C LEU A 93 -3.85 -12.93 -4.26
N ALA A 94 -4.83 -12.34 -3.58
CA ALA A 94 -4.67 -11.94 -2.19
C ALA A 94 -5.99 -12.02 -1.41
N VAL A 95 -5.86 -12.22 -0.11
CA VAL A 95 -6.93 -12.02 0.87
C VAL A 95 -6.40 -10.99 1.85
N ILE A 96 -6.99 -9.81 1.86
CA ILE A 96 -6.58 -8.68 2.68
C ILE A 96 -7.64 -8.46 3.74
N GLY A 97 -7.24 -8.50 5.01
CA GLY A 97 -8.06 -8.04 6.13
C GLY A 97 -7.41 -6.84 6.79
N ASN A 98 -8.24 -5.93 7.29
CA ASN A 98 -7.78 -4.92 8.23
C ASN A 98 -7.48 -5.60 9.56
N GLU A 99 -6.29 -5.37 10.12
CA GLU A 99 -5.94 -5.88 11.45
C GLU A 99 -6.59 -4.95 12.49
N VAL A 100 -7.93 -5.00 12.59
CA VAL A 100 -8.74 -4.12 13.45
C VAL A 100 -8.23 -4.15 14.89
N HIS A 101 -7.74 -5.32 15.34
CA HIS A 101 -7.11 -5.50 16.65
C HIS A 101 -5.97 -6.52 16.64
N VAL A 102 -5.07 -6.37 17.62
CA VAL A 102 -3.99 -7.31 17.91
C VAL A 102 -4.58 -8.71 18.13
N ASN A 103 -4.17 -9.67 17.30
CA ASN A 103 -4.54 -11.09 17.32
C ASN A 103 -5.88 -11.49 16.69
N VAL A 104 -6.57 -10.61 15.96
CA VAL A 104 -7.72 -11.01 15.14
C VAL A 104 -7.33 -10.93 13.68
N TYR A 105 -7.30 -12.09 12.99
CA TYR A 105 -6.76 -12.22 11.64
C TYR A 105 -7.85 -12.68 10.67
N PRO A 106 -7.83 -12.23 9.41
CA PRO A 106 -8.66 -12.84 8.37
C PRO A 106 -8.29 -14.32 8.19
N VAL A 107 -9.27 -15.11 7.76
CA VAL A 107 -9.12 -16.54 7.53
C VAL A 107 -9.40 -16.82 6.06
N SER A 108 -8.49 -17.51 5.39
CA SER A 108 -8.66 -17.93 4.00
C SER A 108 -8.89 -19.43 3.94
N LYS A 109 -10.03 -19.89 3.41
CA LYS A 109 -10.29 -21.28 3.06
C LYS A 109 -10.00 -21.49 1.58
N VAL A 110 -9.04 -22.36 1.28
CA VAL A 110 -8.58 -22.68 -0.08
C VAL A 110 -9.01 -24.09 -0.44
N GLU A 111 -9.68 -24.23 -1.58
CA GLU A 111 -10.19 -25.48 -2.13
C GLU A 111 -9.57 -25.72 -3.51
N CYS A 112 -9.04 -26.92 -3.73
CA CYS A 112 -8.55 -27.34 -5.04
C CYS A 112 -9.72 -27.81 -5.92
N LEU A 113 -9.74 -27.38 -7.19
CA LEU A 113 -10.78 -27.74 -8.16
C LEU A 113 -10.35 -28.87 -9.10
N GLU A 114 -9.05 -29.15 -9.19
CA GLU A 114 -8.47 -30.17 -10.06
C GLU A 114 -8.57 -31.59 -9.47
N ASP A 115 -8.66 -32.59 -10.34
CA ASP A 115 -8.74 -34.01 -9.96
C ASP A 115 -7.43 -34.57 -9.40
N ASP A 116 -6.28 -34.10 -9.89
CA ASP A 116 -4.94 -34.50 -9.48
C ASP A 116 -4.37 -33.68 -8.32
N GLY A 117 -5.16 -32.72 -7.81
CA GLY A 117 -4.76 -31.83 -6.73
C GLY A 117 -4.04 -30.56 -7.21
N CYS A 118 -3.77 -29.66 -6.27
CA CYS A 118 -3.21 -28.35 -6.52
C CYS A 118 -1.95 -28.16 -5.68
N LYS A 119 -1.05 -27.30 -6.13
CA LYS A 119 0.04 -26.78 -5.29
C LYS A 119 -0.16 -25.28 -5.08
N ILE A 120 -0.31 -24.88 -3.83
CA ILE A 120 -0.59 -23.50 -3.44
C ILE A 120 0.67 -22.87 -2.86
N GLN A 121 1.12 -21.78 -3.46
CA GLN A 121 2.13 -20.89 -2.91
C GLN A 121 1.45 -19.72 -2.20
N PHE A 122 1.84 -19.42 -0.96
CA PHE A 122 1.29 -18.30 -0.21
C PHE A 122 2.34 -17.64 0.70
N MET A 123 2.11 -16.37 1.03
CA MET A 123 2.96 -15.60 1.94
C MET A 123 2.13 -14.56 2.70
N ARG A 124 2.57 -14.17 3.89
CA ARG A 124 1.95 -13.04 4.60
C ARG A 124 2.21 -11.75 3.83
N VAL A 125 1.21 -10.89 3.79
CA VAL A 125 1.34 -9.49 3.36
C VAL A 125 0.68 -8.58 4.40
N SER A 126 1.08 -7.32 4.43
CA SER A 126 0.35 -6.30 5.17
C SER A 126 -0.74 -5.69 4.29
N HIS A 127 -1.53 -4.78 4.83
CA HIS A 127 -2.50 -3.99 4.08
C HIS A 127 -2.06 -2.53 4.08
N SER A 128 -2.57 -1.74 3.13
CA SER A 128 -2.39 -0.29 3.18
C SER A 128 -3.32 0.28 4.26
N ILE A 129 -2.87 1.33 4.94
CA ILE A 129 -3.60 1.95 6.06
C ILE A 129 -3.79 3.42 5.77
N VAL A 130 -5.00 3.92 6.04
CA VAL A 130 -5.27 5.35 6.09
C VAL A 130 -6.04 5.65 7.37
N GLU A 131 -5.48 6.55 8.18
CA GLU A 131 -6.07 6.98 9.43
C GLU A 131 -6.27 8.49 9.43
N TYR A 132 -7.45 8.92 9.88
CA TYR A 132 -7.75 10.32 10.14
C TYR A 132 -8.09 10.47 11.61
N GLY A 133 -7.51 11.47 12.26
CA GLY A 133 -7.77 11.68 13.68
C GLY A 133 -7.67 13.13 14.10
N THR A 134 -8.16 13.40 15.31
CA THR A 134 -8.04 14.71 15.96
C THR A 134 -7.44 14.54 17.35
N ASN A 135 -6.27 15.14 17.59
CA ASN A 135 -5.66 15.20 18.90
C ASN A 135 -6.25 16.37 19.69
N LYS A 136 -7.25 16.06 20.53
CA LYS A 136 -7.91 17.04 21.41
C LYS A 136 -6.99 17.62 22.47
N ASN A 137 -5.97 16.86 22.90
CA ASN A 137 -5.02 17.29 23.95
C ASN A 137 -4.04 18.37 23.45
N LYS A 138 -3.86 18.50 22.14
CA LYS A 138 -2.98 19.51 21.50
C LYS A 138 -3.78 20.54 20.69
N GLY A 139 -4.91 21.01 21.23
CA GLY A 139 -5.65 22.14 20.66
C GLY A 139 -6.46 21.83 19.39
N ASN A 140 -6.99 20.61 19.28
CA ASN A 140 -7.73 20.09 18.12
C ASN A 140 -6.87 19.98 16.85
N LEU A 141 -5.65 19.46 16.98
CA LEU A 141 -4.81 19.14 15.82
C LEU A 141 -5.44 17.97 15.07
N SER A 142 -5.86 18.15 13.82
CA SER A 142 -6.23 17.01 12.97
C SER A 142 -4.98 16.46 12.28
N TYR A 143 -4.91 15.15 12.06
CA TYR A 143 -3.84 14.49 11.30
C TYR A 143 -4.41 13.53 10.27
N ALA A 144 -3.64 13.27 9.22
CA ALA A 144 -3.91 12.22 8.25
C ALA A 144 -2.64 11.36 8.14
N TYR A 145 -2.74 10.10 8.53
CA TYR A 145 -1.66 9.14 8.40
C TYR A 145 -1.98 8.17 7.28
N GLY A 146 -0.99 7.94 6.43
CA GLY A 146 -1.03 7.07 5.29
C GLY A 146 0.14 6.13 5.33
N LYS A 147 -0.16 4.84 5.22
CA LYS A 147 0.86 3.83 5.00
C LYS A 147 0.48 2.98 3.82
N ARG A 148 1.18 3.15 2.71
CA ARG A 148 0.98 2.38 1.50
C ARG A 148 1.81 1.11 1.54
N PHE A 149 1.18 -0.05 1.44
CA PHE A 149 1.91 -1.30 1.30
C PHE A 149 1.95 -1.72 -0.17
N ILE A 150 3.14 -1.90 -0.70
CA ILE A 150 3.39 -2.29 -2.08
C ILE A 150 4.15 -3.60 -2.08
N VAL A 151 3.67 -4.53 -2.90
CA VAL A 151 4.30 -5.83 -3.10
C VAL A 151 4.69 -6.01 -4.57
N SER A 152 5.88 -6.53 -4.79
CA SER A 152 6.40 -6.86 -6.10
C SER A 152 6.93 -8.29 -6.13
N THR A 153 6.49 -9.03 -7.14
CA THR A 153 6.99 -10.37 -7.50
C THR A 153 7.68 -10.35 -8.86
N ALA A 154 7.83 -9.17 -9.47
CA ALA A 154 8.53 -8.99 -10.72
C ALA A 154 10.04 -9.24 -10.53
N ASN A 155 10.64 -10.05 -11.40
CA ASN A 155 12.06 -10.42 -11.28
C ASN A 155 13.03 -9.25 -11.46
N LYS A 156 12.60 -8.19 -12.15
CA LYS A 156 13.33 -6.93 -12.32
C LYS A 156 12.38 -5.76 -12.32
N GLY A 157 12.84 -4.61 -11.86
CA GLY A 157 12.01 -3.41 -11.88
C GLY A 157 12.67 -2.20 -11.26
N LYS A 158 11.92 -1.10 -11.30
CA LYS A 158 12.25 0.15 -10.65
C LYS A 158 11.05 0.61 -9.85
N PHE A 159 11.29 1.18 -8.68
CA PHE A 159 10.25 1.72 -7.84
C PHE A 159 10.79 2.94 -7.08
N THR A 160 9.92 3.89 -6.75
CA THR A 160 10.32 5.06 -5.95
C THR A 160 9.51 5.07 -4.66
N LEU A 161 10.17 4.78 -3.55
CA LEU A 161 9.60 5.07 -2.24
C LEU A 161 9.45 6.58 -2.13
N SER A 162 8.28 7.03 -1.72
CA SER A 162 8.04 8.44 -1.47
C SER A 162 7.50 8.58 -0.05
N GLN A 163 7.96 9.61 0.62
CA GLN A 163 7.38 10.04 1.87
C GLN A 163 7.15 11.54 1.89
N TYR A 164 6.10 11.94 2.59
CA TYR A 164 5.69 13.32 2.69
C TYR A 164 5.27 13.64 4.11
N ALA A 165 5.76 14.77 4.62
CA ALA A 165 5.37 15.35 5.89
C ALA A 165 5.03 16.82 5.71
N THR A 166 3.84 17.26 6.11
CA THR A 166 3.52 18.69 6.24
C THR A 166 3.12 19.00 7.65
N ILE A 167 3.63 20.09 8.21
CA ILE A 167 3.31 20.56 9.55
C ILE A 167 2.89 22.03 9.41
N ASN A 168 1.62 22.34 9.71
CA ASN A 168 1.10 23.71 9.63
C ASN A 168 0.78 24.25 11.03
N LYS A 169 1.44 25.34 11.43
CA LYS A 169 1.25 25.92 12.76
C LYS A 169 -0.07 26.68 12.89
N ASN A 170 -0.49 27.35 11.82
CA ASN A 170 -1.62 28.29 11.87
C ASN A 170 -2.99 27.61 11.69
N LYS A 171 -3.04 26.41 11.10
CA LYS A 171 -4.30 25.79 10.68
C LYS A 171 -4.93 24.79 11.66
N LYS A 172 -4.29 24.40 12.77
CA LYS A 172 -4.77 23.30 13.64
C LYS A 172 -5.03 21.97 12.88
N THR A 173 -4.48 21.84 11.67
CA THR A 173 -4.58 20.75 10.69
C THR A 173 -3.32 20.95 9.83
N GLN A 174 -2.47 20.00 9.48
CA GLN A 174 -2.62 18.56 9.32
C GLN A 174 -1.19 18.02 9.26
N ASP A 175 -0.80 17.13 10.17
CA ASP A 175 0.37 16.29 9.94
C ASP A 175 -0.05 15.24 8.92
N VAL A 176 0.23 15.47 7.63
CA VAL A 176 0.10 14.42 6.62
C VAL A 176 1.39 13.65 6.64
N PHE A 177 1.35 12.41 7.09
CA PHE A 177 2.46 11.46 6.92
C PHE A 177 2.01 10.43 5.91
N ASP A 178 2.65 10.35 4.76
CA ASP A 178 2.50 9.22 3.83
C ASP A 178 3.82 8.48 3.80
N GLU A 179 3.76 7.19 4.13
CA GLU A 179 4.87 6.26 4.16
C GLU A 179 4.60 5.12 3.18
N THR A 180 5.64 4.64 2.53
CA THR A 180 5.59 3.47 1.66
C THR A 180 6.36 2.31 2.29
N ASP A 181 5.66 1.20 2.55
CA ASP A 181 6.26 -0.10 2.77
C ASP A 181 6.35 -0.82 1.43
N PHE A 182 7.55 -1.25 1.07
CA PHE A 182 7.78 -1.94 -0.19
C PHE A 182 8.45 -3.28 0.03
N THR A 183 7.79 -4.33 -0.41
CA THR A 183 8.32 -5.69 -0.37
C THR A 183 8.54 -6.23 -1.77
N VAL A 184 9.76 -6.66 -2.09
CA VAL A 184 10.09 -7.38 -3.32
C VAL A 184 10.42 -8.82 -2.97
N ILE A 185 9.82 -9.78 -3.68
CA ILE A 185 9.97 -11.21 -3.40
C ILE A 185 10.18 -11.94 -4.73
N SER A 186 11.18 -12.81 -4.79
CA SER A 186 11.49 -13.59 -5.98
C SER A 186 11.90 -15.02 -5.62
N ALA A 187 11.75 -15.91 -6.60
CA ALA A 187 12.27 -17.27 -6.55
C ALA A 187 13.80 -17.31 -6.59
N GLN A 188 14.44 -16.24 -7.08
CA GLN A 188 15.89 -16.13 -7.27
C GLN A 188 16.45 -15.00 -6.41
N GLN A 189 17.74 -15.10 -6.08
CA GLN A 189 18.44 -13.98 -5.46
C GLN A 189 18.50 -12.80 -6.44
N MET A 190 18.14 -11.62 -5.96
CA MET A 190 18.25 -10.37 -6.68
C MET A 190 19.24 -9.47 -5.95
N THR A 191 19.82 -8.50 -6.66
CA THR A 191 20.45 -7.34 -6.01
C THR A 191 19.59 -6.11 -6.18
N MET A 192 19.74 -5.17 -5.25
CA MET A 192 18.96 -3.94 -5.25
C MET A 192 19.87 -2.73 -5.12
N LYS A 193 19.84 -1.86 -6.11
CA LYS A 193 20.48 -0.54 -6.06
C LYS A 193 19.49 0.47 -5.54
N TRP A 194 19.99 1.43 -4.77
CA TRP A 194 19.18 2.51 -4.25
C TRP A 194 19.88 3.85 -4.41
N LYS A 195 19.07 4.90 -4.52
CA LYS A 195 19.51 6.29 -4.51
C LYS A 195 18.46 7.13 -3.79
N ARG A 196 18.87 7.82 -2.74
CA ARG A 196 17.98 8.69 -1.95
C ARG A 196 18.15 10.15 -2.34
N SER A 197 17.06 10.90 -2.20
CA SER A 197 17.06 12.36 -2.16
C SER A 197 17.65 12.86 -0.84
N LYS A 198 17.77 14.19 -0.66
CA LYS A 198 18.28 14.82 0.55
C LYS A 198 17.55 14.30 1.82
N TYR A 199 16.24 14.47 1.85
CA TYR A 199 15.43 14.09 3.00
C TYR A 199 14.89 12.66 2.95
N GLY A 200 14.93 12.05 1.76
CA GLY A 200 14.58 10.65 1.56
C GLY A 200 15.55 9.71 2.25
N ASP A 201 15.04 8.66 2.88
CA ASP A 201 15.79 7.51 3.40
C ASP A 201 14.85 6.30 3.44
N PHE A 202 15.36 5.17 3.91
CA PHE A 202 14.58 3.96 4.12
C PHE A 202 15.17 3.14 5.26
N GLU A 203 14.32 2.34 5.90
CA GLU A 203 14.75 1.29 6.82
C GLU A 203 14.85 -0.05 6.08
N HIS A 204 15.96 -0.75 6.25
CA HIS A 204 16.13 -2.14 5.82
C HIS A 204 16.91 -2.92 6.88
N ASN A 205 16.34 -4.03 7.40
CA ASN A 205 16.93 -4.83 8.49
C ASN A 205 17.28 -3.99 9.75
N ASN A 206 16.43 -3.04 10.14
CA ASN A 206 16.67 -2.09 11.23
C ASN A 206 17.86 -1.14 11.01
N ILE A 207 18.36 -1.03 9.77
CA ILE A 207 19.36 -0.03 9.38
C ILE A 207 18.61 1.15 8.77
N LYS A 208 18.85 2.34 9.32
CA LYS A 208 18.33 3.64 8.87
C LYS A 208 19.44 4.69 8.91
N ASP A 209 19.13 5.93 8.52
CA ASP A 209 20.05 7.08 8.52
C ASP A 209 21.31 6.84 7.69
N HIS A 210 21.10 6.37 6.46
CA HIS A 210 22.20 6.03 5.56
C HIS A 210 23.06 7.26 5.25
N GLU A 211 24.35 7.19 5.59
CA GLU A 211 25.29 8.30 5.35
C GLU A 211 25.55 8.52 3.85
N SER A 212 25.55 7.45 3.05
CA SER A 212 25.64 7.55 1.60
C SER A 212 24.29 7.96 0.98
N THR A 213 24.34 8.62 -0.18
CA THR A 213 23.15 8.98 -0.95
C THR A 213 22.75 7.92 -1.98
N SER A 214 23.58 6.89 -2.14
CA SER A 214 23.32 5.75 -2.99
C SER A 214 24.10 4.53 -2.51
N GLY A 215 23.65 3.35 -2.90
CA GLY A 215 24.34 2.10 -2.58
C GLY A 215 23.72 0.89 -3.25
N GLU A 216 24.14 -0.27 -2.81
CA GLU A 216 23.61 -1.56 -3.22
C GLU A 216 23.35 -2.40 -1.97
N ILE A 217 22.18 -3.02 -1.90
CA ILE A 217 21.81 -3.98 -0.85
C ILE A 217 22.26 -5.36 -1.31
N SER A 218 22.86 -6.10 -0.39
CA SER A 218 23.31 -7.49 -0.59
C SER A 218 22.22 -8.36 -1.19
N ALA A 219 22.65 -9.38 -1.92
CA ALA A 219 21.74 -10.26 -2.63
C ALA A 219 20.77 -11.00 -1.68
N SER A 220 19.49 -11.01 -2.05
CA SER A 220 18.43 -11.66 -1.28
C SER A 220 17.29 -12.09 -2.20
N THR A 221 16.51 -13.09 -1.77
CA THR A 221 15.23 -13.45 -2.42
C THR A 221 14.08 -12.53 -1.97
N THR A 222 14.26 -11.83 -0.85
CA THR A 222 13.27 -10.92 -0.28
C THR A 222 13.93 -9.61 0.14
N PHE A 223 13.36 -8.49 -0.26
CA PHE A 223 13.69 -7.17 0.25
C PHE A 223 12.45 -6.58 0.89
N ASN A 224 12.54 -6.20 2.15
CA ASN A 224 11.51 -5.40 2.82
C ASN A 224 12.12 -4.05 3.17
N MET A 225 11.46 -2.98 2.76
CA MET A 225 11.91 -1.61 2.94
C MET A 225 10.76 -0.74 3.40
N PHE A 226 11.05 0.14 4.34
CA PHE A 226 10.11 1.11 4.89
C PHE A 226 10.65 2.48 4.51
N SER A 227 9.88 3.32 3.84
CA SER A 227 10.31 4.69 3.57
C SER A 227 10.44 5.44 4.89
N ASP A 228 11.51 6.20 5.09
CA ASP A 228 11.70 6.99 6.31
C ASP A 228 12.46 8.27 5.96
N PHE A 229 12.31 9.33 6.76
CA PHE A 229 13.14 10.52 6.59
C PHE A 229 14.55 10.29 7.12
N ASN A 230 15.54 10.90 6.47
CA ASN A 230 16.88 10.95 7.04
C ASN A 230 16.88 11.89 8.25
N ASP A 231 17.09 11.38 9.47
CA ASP A 231 16.94 12.15 10.71
C ASP A 231 17.96 13.30 10.76
N LYS A 232 19.22 13.02 10.37
CA LYS A 232 20.31 14.00 10.37
C LYS A 232 20.02 15.17 9.42
N GLU A 233 19.53 14.88 8.22
CA GLU A 233 19.23 15.92 7.22
C GLU A 233 17.92 16.66 7.53
N SER A 234 17.02 16.04 8.29
CA SER A 234 15.72 16.61 8.67
C SER A 234 15.77 17.45 9.95
N GLU A 235 16.84 17.36 10.76
CA GLU A 235 17.00 18.12 12.02
C GLU A 235 16.88 19.65 11.82
N GLN A 236 17.36 20.17 10.70
CA GLN A 236 17.26 21.59 10.37
C GLN A 236 15.80 22.06 10.25
N LEU A 237 14.88 21.17 9.88
CA LEU A 237 13.46 21.47 9.73
C LEU A 237 12.73 21.50 11.08
N LEU A 238 13.21 20.75 12.08
CA LEU A 238 12.73 20.89 13.46
C LEU A 238 13.00 22.31 13.98
N ASN A 239 14.12 22.91 13.61
CA ASN A 239 14.42 24.30 13.97
C ASN A 239 13.47 25.29 13.29
N VAL A 240 13.15 25.09 12.01
CA VAL A 240 12.16 25.90 11.26
C VAL A 240 10.78 25.80 11.91
N TYR A 241 10.35 24.58 12.25
CA TYR A 241 9.11 24.34 12.98
C TYR A 241 9.10 25.02 14.35
N ASN A 242 10.19 24.92 15.12
CA ASN A 242 10.32 25.53 16.44
C ASN A 242 10.27 27.08 16.39
N ARG A 243 10.67 27.70 15.27
CA ARG A 243 10.49 29.14 15.02
C ARG A 243 9.05 29.51 14.64
N GLY A 244 8.22 28.51 14.40
CA GLY A 244 6.80 28.67 14.13
C GLY A 244 6.45 28.90 12.67
N GLU A 245 7.27 28.39 11.77
CA GLU A 245 7.03 28.40 10.33
C GLU A 245 6.35 27.09 9.90
N ASP A 246 5.57 27.13 8.82
CA ASP A 246 5.03 25.93 8.20
C ASP A 246 6.19 25.13 7.55
N VAL A 247 6.18 23.81 7.72
CA VAL A 247 7.20 22.92 7.17
C VAL A 247 6.52 21.94 6.22
N SER A 248 7.02 21.82 4.99
CA SER A 248 6.68 20.72 4.09
C SER A 248 7.99 20.01 3.76
N LEU A 249 7.97 18.70 3.89
CA LEU A 249 9.09 17.82 3.67
C LEU A 249 8.67 16.73 2.71
N GLU A 250 9.49 16.53 1.69
CA GLU A 250 9.30 15.49 0.68
C GLU A 250 10.62 14.75 0.53
N GLY A 251 10.54 13.43 0.63
CA GLY A 251 11.66 12.52 0.51
C GLY A 251 11.33 11.42 -0.47
N HIS A 252 12.30 11.07 -1.31
CA HIS A 252 12.20 9.93 -2.22
C HIS A 252 13.44 9.05 -2.15
N VAL A 253 13.24 7.74 -2.33
CA VAL A 253 14.28 6.74 -2.57
C VAL A 253 13.95 5.97 -3.84
N SER A 254 14.80 6.10 -4.85
CA SER A 254 14.72 5.32 -6.08
C SER A 254 15.39 3.97 -5.87
N LEU A 255 14.67 2.90 -6.19
CA LEU A 255 15.08 1.51 -6.09
C LEU A 255 15.12 0.89 -7.48
N GLU A 256 16.12 0.06 -7.73
CA GLU A 256 16.26 -0.73 -8.95
C GLU A 256 16.74 -2.13 -8.58
N TRP A 257 15.98 -3.16 -8.94
CA TRP A 257 16.34 -4.55 -8.66
C TRP A 257 16.40 -5.38 -9.94
N LYS A 258 17.22 -6.43 -9.90
CA LYS A 258 17.42 -7.37 -10.99
C LYS A 258 17.91 -8.72 -10.45
N PRO A 259 17.66 -9.84 -11.16
CA PRO A 259 18.13 -11.14 -10.71
C PRO A 259 19.65 -11.24 -10.85
N LEU A 260 20.26 -12.04 -10.00
CA LEU A 260 21.62 -12.52 -10.22
C LEU A 260 21.61 -13.55 -11.36
N SER A 261 22.63 -13.52 -12.22
CA SER A 261 22.70 -14.30 -13.47
C SER A 261 22.81 -15.83 -13.31
N SER A 262 22.57 -16.38 -12.12
CA SER A 262 22.82 -17.80 -11.79
C SER A 262 21.81 -18.39 -10.79
N GLY A 263 20.50 -18.21 -11.05
CA GLY A 263 19.46 -18.88 -10.27
C GLY A 263 19.22 -20.31 -10.74
N SER A 264 19.18 -21.27 -9.80
CA SER A 264 18.57 -22.58 -10.04
C SER A 264 17.06 -22.41 -10.27
N GLU A 265 16.46 -23.23 -11.14
CA GLU A 265 15.00 -23.28 -11.27
C GLU A 265 14.37 -23.68 -9.94
N THR A 266 13.72 -22.72 -9.29
CA THR A 266 12.92 -22.93 -8.08
C THR A 266 11.45 -22.88 -8.45
N GLU A 267 10.66 -23.76 -7.82
CA GLU A 267 9.22 -23.79 -8.04
C GLU A 267 8.59 -22.46 -7.58
N TRP A 268 7.89 -21.76 -8.49
CA TRP A 268 7.35 -20.42 -8.28
C TRP A 268 6.05 -20.22 -9.05
N TYR A 269 5.02 -19.73 -8.39
CA TYR A 269 3.67 -19.59 -8.96
C TYR A 269 3.15 -18.16 -8.93
N PHE A 270 3.70 -17.27 -8.11
CA PHE A 270 3.25 -15.88 -8.13
C PHE A 270 3.45 -15.27 -9.52
N PRO A 271 2.42 -14.62 -10.09
CA PRO A 271 2.56 -13.92 -11.36
C PRO A 271 3.53 -12.74 -11.19
N GLU A 272 4.23 -12.32 -12.24
CA GLU A 272 5.01 -11.07 -12.20
C GLU A 272 4.08 -9.86 -12.08
N ILE A 273 4.10 -9.20 -10.93
CA ILE A 273 3.32 -7.99 -10.65
C ILE A 273 4.13 -7.03 -9.77
N THR A 274 3.72 -5.76 -9.79
CA THR A 274 3.96 -4.79 -8.73
C THR A 274 2.59 -4.18 -8.43
N ALA A 275 2.13 -4.23 -7.19
CA ALA A 275 0.78 -3.79 -6.83
C ALA A 275 0.79 -3.05 -5.49
N THR A 276 0.03 -1.97 -5.42
CA THR A 276 -0.36 -1.31 -4.18
C THR A 276 -1.53 -2.08 -3.57
N LEU A 277 -1.34 -2.62 -2.36
CA LEU A 277 -2.38 -3.39 -1.69
C LEU A 277 -3.47 -2.47 -1.15
N SER A 278 -4.70 -2.99 -1.11
CA SER A 278 -5.88 -2.21 -0.73
C SER A 278 -5.84 -1.71 0.71
N THR A 279 -6.52 -0.58 0.94
CA THR A 279 -6.95 -0.13 2.28
C THR A 279 -8.26 -0.79 2.71
N GLU A 280 -8.99 -1.34 1.74
CA GLU A 280 -10.23 -2.08 1.95
C GLU A 280 -9.94 -3.57 2.12
N GLU A 281 -10.73 -4.20 2.96
CA GLU A 281 -10.70 -5.64 3.14
C GLU A 281 -11.39 -6.37 1.97
N GLY A 282 -10.92 -7.58 1.66
CA GLY A 282 -11.55 -8.41 0.63
C GLY A 282 -10.63 -9.45 0.01
N ILE A 283 -11.13 -10.07 -1.06
CA ILE A 283 -10.37 -10.96 -1.92
C ILE A 283 -10.06 -10.25 -3.23
N PHE A 284 -8.81 -10.31 -3.63
CA PHE A 284 -8.30 -9.65 -4.83
C PHE A 284 -7.74 -10.69 -5.79
N THR A 285 -7.87 -10.40 -7.07
CA THR A 285 -7.38 -11.17 -8.21
C THR A 285 -6.27 -10.38 -8.89
N LYS A 286 -5.60 -10.98 -9.89
CA LYS A 286 -4.60 -10.27 -10.70
C LYS A 286 -5.15 -8.99 -11.35
N GLY A 287 -6.44 -8.94 -11.68
CA GLY A 287 -7.05 -7.80 -12.37
C GLY A 287 -7.36 -6.60 -11.49
N ASN A 288 -7.40 -6.77 -10.17
CA ASN A 288 -7.80 -5.72 -9.22
C ASN A 288 -6.94 -5.67 -7.94
N ILE A 289 -5.79 -6.34 -7.91
CA ILE A 289 -4.89 -6.30 -6.74
C ILE A 289 -4.22 -4.95 -6.56
N ASP A 290 -3.94 -4.24 -7.65
CA ASP A 290 -3.33 -2.91 -7.63
C ASP A 290 -4.44 -1.88 -7.42
N GLN A 291 -4.43 -1.23 -6.26
CA GLN A 291 -5.45 -0.29 -5.85
C GLN A 291 -4.87 1.11 -5.68
N ASP A 292 -5.66 2.11 -6.06
CA ASP A 292 -5.30 3.50 -5.81
C ASP A 292 -5.23 3.75 -4.29
N PHE A 293 -4.17 4.43 -3.86
CA PHE A 293 -4.04 4.81 -2.46
C PHE A 293 -4.76 6.14 -2.21
N PRO A 294 -5.74 6.21 -1.29
CA PRO A 294 -6.68 7.33 -1.22
C PRO A 294 -6.09 8.61 -0.62
N LEU A 295 -4.83 8.58 -0.17
CA LEU A 295 -4.07 9.78 0.14
C LEU A 295 -3.34 10.25 -1.10
N THR A 296 -4.05 10.97 -1.95
CA THR A 296 -3.40 11.80 -2.95
C THR A 296 -2.83 13.02 -2.24
N HIS A 297 -1.51 13.11 -2.14
CA HIS A 297 -0.90 14.44 -2.05
C HIS A 297 -1.28 15.14 -3.33
N SER A 298 -2.22 16.08 -3.25
CA SER A 298 -2.25 17.12 -4.26
C SER A 298 -0.96 17.90 -4.08
N SER A 299 0.13 17.45 -4.72
CA SER A 299 1.10 18.38 -5.25
C SER A 299 0.27 19.27 -6.13
N GLY A 300 -0.18 20.40 -5.57
CA GLY A 300 -1.09 21.26 -6.27
C GLY A 300 -0.41 21.66 -7.57
N LEU A 301 -0.85 21.09 -8.69
CA LEU A 301 -1.40 21.98 -9.68
C LEU A 301 -2.50 22.70 -8.92
N SER A 302 -2.12 23.82 -8.30
CA SER A 302 -3.06 24.69 -7.61
C SER A 302 -4.24 24.87 -8.56
N GLY A 303 -5.46 25.06 -8.06
CA GLY A 303 -6.61 25.29 -8.95
C GLY A 303 -6.31 26.34 -10.04
N VAL A 304 -5.36 27.23 -9.80
CA VAL A 304 -4.73 28.16 -10.74
C VAL A 304 -4.03 27.49 -11.93
N ALA A 305 -3.23 26.44 -11.75
CA ALA A 305 -2.54 25.74 -12.83
C ALA A 305 -3.51 24.90 -13.68
N ILE A 306 -4.51 24.25 -13.08
CA ILE A 306 -5.62 23.62 -13.81
C ILE A 306 -6.42 24.68 -14.58
N PHE A 307 -6.70 25.82 -13.96
CA PHE A 307 -7.37 26.95 -14.60
C PHE A 307 -6.57 27.49 -15.80
N PHE A 308 -5.24 27.62 -15.71
CA PHE A 308 -4.40 28.04 -16.83
C PHE A 308 -4.38 27.02 -17.98
N ILE A 309 -4.39 25.72 -17.69
CA ILE A 309 -4.52 24.68 -18.72
C ILE A 309 -5.86 24.83 -19.45
N VAL A 310 -6.96 24.98 -18.71
CA VAL A 310 -8.30 25.19 -19.28
C VAL A 310 -8.37 26.48 -20.09
N LEU A 311 -7.82 27.60 -19.58
CA LEU A 311 -7.78 28.88 -20.27
C LEU A 311 -6.94 28.81 -21.56
N GLY A 312 -5.82 28.10 -21.53
CA GLY A 312 -4.99 27.82 -22.70
C GLY A 312 -5.75 27.06 -23.78
N VAL A 313 -6.47 26.00 -23.41
CA VAL A 313 -7.31 25.22 -24.35
C VAL A 313 -8.42 26.09 -24.96
N ILE A 314 -9.09 26.93 -24.15
CA ILE A 314 -10.11 27.87 -24.65
C ILE A 314 -9.51 28.85 -25.66
N CYS A 315 -8.34 29.45 -25.36
CA CYS A 315 -7.68 30.37 -26.29
C CYS A 315 -7.28 29.70 -27.61
N VAL A 316 -6.79 28.46 -27.58
CA VAL A 316 -6.33 27.74 -28.79
C VAL A 316 -7.50 27.24 -29.64
N ILE A 317 -8.66 26.94 -29.06
CA ILE A 317 -9.81 26.40 -29.81
C ILE A 317 -10.81 27.49 -30.17
N VAL A 318 -11.24 28.31 -29.20
CA VAL A 318 -12.37 29.24 -29.37
C VAL A 318 -11.96 30.46 -30.19
N VAL A 319 -10.77 31.03 -29.95
CA VAL A 319 -10.30 32.23 -30.66
C VAL A 319 -10.19 32.00 -32.18
N PRO A 320 -9.54 30.91 -32.68
CA PRO A 320 -9.49 30.68 -34.12
C PRO A 320 -10.86 30.37 -34.72
N ILE A 321 -11.76 29.67 -34.02
CA ILE A 321 -13.13 29.43 -34.52
C ILE A 321 -13.88 30.75 -34.68
N VAL A 322 -13.83 31.63 -33.67
CA VAL A 322 -14.47 32.95 -33.72
C VAL A 322 -13.82 33.82 -34.81
N ALA A 323 -12.49 33.80 -34.95
CA ALA A 323 -11.80 34.54 -36.01
C ALA A 323 -12.20 34.06 -37.40
N ILE A 324 -12.25 32.74 -37.64
CA ILE A 324 -12.72 32.16 -38.90
C ILE A 324 -14.17 32.53 -39.18
N TYR A 325 -15.03 32.48 -38.16
CA TYR A 325 -16.43 32.86 -38.27
C TYR A 325 -16.59 34.34 -38.64
N LEU A 326 -15.88 35.24 -37.96
CA LEU A 326 -15.91 36.68 -38.26
C LEU A 326 -15.36 37.01 -39.65
N ILE A 327 -14.31 36.31 -40.10
CA ILE A 327 -13.76 36.46 -41.46
C ILE A 327 -14.76 35.97 -42.52
N LYS A 328 -15.42 34.83 -42.28
CA LYS A 328 -16.47 34.32 -43.18
C LYS A 328 -17.65 35.28 -43.25
N ASN A 329 -18.10 35.81 -42.11
CA ASN A 329 -19.27 36.70 -42.08
C ASN A 329 -18.97 38.06 -42.74
N LYS A 330 -17.75 38.61 -42.56
CA LYS A 330 -17.32 39.82 -43.28
C LYS A 330 -17.24 39.63 -44.79
N LYS A 331 -16.83 38.45 -45.26
CA LYS A 331 -16.84 38.16 -46.72
C LYS A 331 -18.25 38.15 -47.28
N ASN A 332 -19.22 37.58 -46.57
CA ASN A 332 -20.60 37.51 -47.05
C ASN A 332 -21.27 38.90 -47.13
N GLN A 333 -20.99 39.81 -46.18
CA GLN A 333 -21.52 41.17 -46.22
C GLN A 333 -20.98 42.01 -47.39
N HIS A 334 -19.84 41.64 -47.98
CA HIS A 334 -19.28 42.38 -49.12
C HIS A 334 -19.87 41.94 -50.47
N TYR A 335 -20.59 40.80 -50.52
CA TYR A 335 -21.26 40.30 -51.73
C TYR A 335 -22.72 40.73 -51.86
N ASP A 336 -23.33 41.28 -50.80
CA ASP A 336 -24.71 41.81 -50.82
C ASP A 336 -24.80 43.31 -51.21
N THR A 337 -23.71 43.91 -51.68
CA THR A 337 -23.65 45.33 -52.09
C THR A 337 -23.24 45.54 -53.57
N ILE A 338 -23.63 44.61 -54.47
CA ILE A 338 -23.49 44.78 -55.92
C ILE A 338 -24.86 44.72 -56.58
#